data_AF-A0A932L3T7-F1
#
_entry.id   AF-A0A932L3T7-F1
#
_cell.length_a   1.000
_cell.length_b   1.000
_cell.length_c   1.000
_cell.angle_alpha   90.00
_cell.angle_beta   90.00
_cell.angle_gamma   90.00
#
_symmetry.space_group_name_H-M   'P 1'
#
loop_
_entity.id
_entity.type
_entity.pdbx_description
1 polymer ?
#
loop_
_entity_poly.entity_id
_entity_poly.type
_entity_poly.pdbx_seq_one_letter_code
_entity_poly.pdbx_strand_id
1 'polypeptide(L)'
;MAGAKRVGPDPRISARRAARLYRLLTTLDQSARNRTQLVKLGRAGMRTFYRDLTVLDDCKIEIRLKKGHYGLVTALDTALNRLPFPTPELTFGDVFELSKGRTAAHAKLRAQVQALTG
;
A
#
# COMPACT_ATOMS: atom_id res chain seq x y z
N MET A 1 -4.56 -27.91 -17.53
CA MET A 1 -4.56 -26.43 -17.49
C MET A 1 -4.12 -26.01 -16.10
N ALA A 2 -2.92 -25.45 -15.98
CA ALA A 2 -2.29 -25.12 -14.72
C ALA A 2 -2.94 -23.87 -14.12
N GLY A 3 -3.55 -24.00 -12.93
CA GLY A 3 -4.01 -22.87 -12.14
C GLY A 3 -2.81 -22.05 -11.70
N ALA A 4 -2.74 -20.79 -12.13
CA ALA A 4 -1.72 -19.86 -11.67
C ALA A 4 -1.82 -19.73 -10.15
N LYS A 5 -0.83 -20.29 -9.45
CA LYS A 5 -0.65 -20.14 -8.00
C LYS A 5 -0.44 -18.65 -7.75
N ARG A 6 -1.45 -17.96 -7.20
CA ARG A 6 -1.35 -16.55 -6.83
C ARG A 6 -0.22 -16.41 -5.80
N VAL A 7 0.92 -15.91 -6.23
CA VAL A 7 2.01 -15.49 -5.33
C VAL A 7 1.70 -14.05 -4.95
N GLY A 8 0.99 -13.86 -3.85
CA GLY A 8 0.74 -12.56 -3.26
C GLY A 8 0.53 -12.71 -1.75
N PRO A 9 1.10 -11.85 -0.90
CA PRO A 9 0.94 -11.96 0.55
C PRO A 9 -0.52 -11.75 0.99
N ASP A 10 -1.01 -12.64 1.87
CA ASP A 10 -2.35 -12.68 2.49
C ASP A 10 -2.58 -11.47 3.45
N PRO A 11 -3.82 -11.05 3.77
CA PRO A 11 -4.31 -9.70 3.57
C PRO A 11 -4.43 -8.98 4.93
N ARG A 12 -4.81 -7.71 4.91
CA ARG A 12 -4.96 -6.82 6.10
C ARG A 12 -3.65 -6.22 6.57
N ILE A 13 -2.90 -5.57 5.68
CA ILE A 13 -2.11 -4.44 6.19
C ILE A 13 -3.10 -3.43 6.79
N SER A 14 -2.88 -2.99 8.03
CA SER A 14 -3.76 -1.97 8.60
C SER A 14 -3.64 -0.65 7.84
N ALA A 15 -4.66 0.20 7.90
CA ALA A 15 -4.61 1.54 7.29
C ALA A 15 -3.38 2.33 7.74
N ARG A 16 -3.02 2.21 9.02
CA ARG A 16 -1.82 2.81 9.59
C ARG A 16 -0.52 2.28 8.99
N ARG A 17 -0.48 0.98 8.63
CA ARG A 17 0.67 0.37 7.96
C ARG A 17 0.76 0.80 6.51
N ALA A 18 -0.35 0.77 5.76
CA ALA A 18 -0.43 1.23 4.38
C ALA A 18 0.08 2.68 4.24
N ALA A 19 -0.46 3.60 5.05
CA ALA A 19 -0.06 5.00 5.04
C ALA A 19 1.41 5.22 5.41
N ARG A 20 2.01 4.31 6.19
CA ARG A 20 3.43 4.38 6.55
C ARG A 20 4.32 3.89 5.39
N LEU A 21 3.95 2.78 4.75
CA LEU A 21 4.67 2.26 3.59
C LEU A 21 4.63 3.25 2.43
N TYR A 22 3.47 3.82 2.13
CA TYR A 22 3.31 4.86 1.11
C TYR A 22 4.26 6.05 1.35
N ARG A 23 4.27 6.60 2.57
CA ARG A 23 5.18 7.71 2.94
C ARG A 23 6.65 7.34 2.82
N LEU A 24 7.00 6.10 3.16
CA LEU A 24 8.38 5.62 3.05
C LEU A 24 8.82 5.60 1.58
N LEU A 25 7.99 5.07 0.68
CA LEU A 25 8.30 5.00 -0.75
C LEU A 25 8.42 6.39 -1.38
N THR A 26 7.45 7.29 -1.14
CA THR A 26 7.50 8.66 -1.70
C THR A 26 8.67 9.48 -1.16
N THR A 27 9.08 9.25 0.10
CA THR A 27 10.28 9.90 0.66
C THR A 27 11.56 9.39 -0.01
N LEU A 28 11.64 8.08 -0.27
CA LEU A 28 12.82 7.46 -0.87
C LEU A 28 12.96 7.71 -2.37
N ASP A 29 11.86 7.97 -3.05
CA ASP A 29 11.84 8.42 -4.45
C ASP A 29 12.52 9.80 -4.59
N GLN A 30 12.27 10.72 -3.66
CA GLN A 30 12.88 12.04 -3.66
C GLN A 30 14.39 12.00 -3.36
N SER A 31 14.80 11.18 -2.39
CA SER A 31 16.19 11.11 -1.94
C SER A 31 16.45 9.89 -1.06
N ALA A 32 17.65 9.32 -1.18
CA ALA A 32 18.10 8.28 -0.26
C ALA A 32 18.23 8.83 1.18
N ARG A 33 17.74 8.09 2.17
CA ARG A 33 17.70 8.53 3.58
C ARG A 33 18.34 7.53 4.52
N ASN A 34 18.92 8.02 5.61
CA ASN A 34 19.45 7.12 6.62
C ASN A 34 18.34 6.51 7.48
N ARG A 35 18.69 5.40 8.17
CA ARG A 35 17.76 4.63 9.01
C ARG A 35 17.02 5.49 10.03
N THR A 36 17.74 6.36 10.73
CA THR A 36 17.20 7.17 11.82
C THR A 36 16.14 8.15 11.32
N GLN A 37 16.34 8.73 10.14
CA GLN A 37 15.37 9.60 9.49
C GLN A 37 14.08 8.83 9.13
N LEU A 38 14.21 7.63 8.54
CA LEU A 38 13.06 6.83 8.11
C LEU A 38 12.23 6.30 9.29
N VAL A 39 12.89 5.87 10.37
CA VAL A 39 12.21 5.42 11.60
C VAL A 39 11.39 6.56 12.23
N LYS A 40 11.97 7.78 12.30
CA LYS A 40 11.27 8.97 12.78
C LYS A 40 10.08 9.34 11.90
N LEU A 41 10.25 9.32 10.58
CA LEU A 41 9.19 9.63 9.59
C LEU A 41 8.01 8.66 9.71
N GLY A 42 8.30 7.38 9.89
CA GLY A 42 7.27 6.35 10.07
C GLY A 42 6.52 6.43 11.40
N ARG A 43 6.97 7.27 12.36
CA ARG A 43 6.51 7.29 13.76
C ARG A 43 6.42 5.87 14.34
N ALA A 44 7.45 5.09 14.06
CA ALA A 44 7.51 3.66 14.35
C ALA A 44 8.83 3.33 15.03
N GLY A 45 8.88 2.20 15.76
CA GLY A 45 10.12 1.68 16.32
C GLY A 45 10.99 0.98 15.28
N MET A 46 12.25 0.72 15.63
CA MET A 46 13.23 0.06 14.76
C MET A 46 12.76 -1.31 14.23
N ARG A 47 12.14 -2.13 15.11
CA ARG A 47 11.60 -3.45 14.74
C ARG A 47 10.48 -3.35 13.70
N THR A 48 9.63 -2.32 13.82
CA THR A 48 8.55 -2.07 12.86
C THR A 48 9.10 -1.65 11.51
N PHE A 49 10.14 -0.81 11.49
CA PHE A 49 10.80 -0.41 10.25
C PHE A 49 11.37 -1.61 9.47
N TYR A 50 12.08 -2.52 10.13
CA TYR A 50 12.57 -3.72 9.44
C TYR A 50 11.45 -4.65 8.99
N ARG A 51 10.38 -4.80 9.77
CA ARG A 51 9.17 -5.53 9.33
C ARG A 51 8.52 -4.91 8.11
N ASP A 52 8.56 -3.58 7.97
CA ASP A 52 8.04 -2.88 6.79
C ASP A 52 8.92 -3.12 5.57
N LEU A 53 10.25 -3.17 5.72
CA LEU A 53 11.14 -3.58 4.63
C LEU A 53 10.84 -5.00 4.15
N THR A 54 10.60 -5.94 5.06
CA THR A 54 10.19 -7.31 4.69
C THR A 54 8.89 -7.32 3.88
N VAL A 55 7.89 -6.53 4.30
CA VAL A 55 6.62 -6.45 3.53
C VAL A 55 6.83 -5.88 2.13
N LEU A 56 7.69 -4.87 1.99
CA LEU A 56 8.00 -4.31 0.67
C LEU A 56 8.74 -5.32 -0.21
N ASP A 57 9.67 -6.10 0.37
CA ASP A 57 10.36 -7.18 -0.34
C ASP A 57 9.41 -8.31 -0.78
N ASP A 58 8.47 -8.70 0.09
CA ASP A 58 7.40 -9.66 -0.23
C ASP A 58 6.54 -9.17 -1.41
N CYS A 59 6.31 -7.85 -1.49
CA CYS A 59 5.61 -7.19 -2.59
C CYS A 59 6.49 -6.92 -3.82
N LYS A 60 7.74 -7.43 -3.84
CA LYS A 60 8.72 -7.22 -4.91
C LYS A 60 9.04 -5.74 -5.14
N ILE A 61 9.09 -4.96 -4.07
CA ILE A 61 9.50 -3.55 -4.07
C ILE A 61 10.89 -3.48 -3.43
N GLU A 62 11.92 -3.32 -4.28
CA GLU A 62 13.31 -3.36 -3.82
C GLU A 62 13.73 -2.01 -3.22
N ILE A 63 14.20 -2.04 -1.97
CA ILE A 63 14.88 -0.94 -1.30
C ILE A 63 16.29 -1.40 -0.95
N ARG A 64 17.30 -0.61 -1.37
CA ARG A 64 18.70 -0.97 -1.19
C ARG A 64 19.40 -0.03 -0.22
N LEU A 65 20.21 -0.59 0.67
CA LEU A 65 21.10 0.14 1.56
C LEU A 65 22.45 0.35 0.88
N LYS A 66 22.86 1.60 0.65
CA LYS A 66 24.17 1.97 0.11
C LYS A 66 24.77 3.10 0.93
N LYS A 67 26.00 2.92 1.42
CA LYS A 67 26.71 3.93 2.25
C LYS A 67 25.84 4.48 3.41
N GLY A 68 25.14 3.58 4.11
CA GLY A 68 24.28 3.93 5.26
C GLY A 68 22.94 4.59 4.92
N HIS A 69 22.62 4.75 3.63
CA HIS A 69 21.36 5.35 3.16
C HIS A 69 20.54 4.31 2.39
N TYR A 70 19.26 4.22 2.72
CA TYR A 70 18.29 3.44 1.97
C TYR A 70 17.81 4.26 0.78
N GLY A 71 17.71 3.63 -0.38
CA GLY A 71 17.14 4.21 -1.59
C GLY A 71 16.18 3.24 -2.25
N LEU A 72 15.17 3.78 -2.93
CA LEU A 72 14.25 2.98 -3.73
C LEU A 72 14.94 2.61 -5.05
N VAL A 73 14.97 1.31 -5.38
CA VAL A 73 15.58 0.82 -6.63
C VAL A 73 14.56 0.76 -7.76
N THR A 74 13.30 0.43 -7.42
CA THR A 74 12.18 0.36 -8.36
C THR A 74 11.60 1.75 -8.60
N ALA A 75 11.16 2.08 -9.81
CA ALA A 75 10.45 3.35 -10.04
C ALA A 75 9.22 3.47 -9.13
N LEU A 76 8.94 4.66 -8.60
CA LEU A 76 7.86 4.86 -7.62
C LEU A 76 6.51 4.36 -8.13
N ASP A 77 6.12 4.66 -9.37
CA ASP A 77 4.84 4.20 -9.94
C ASP A 77 4.72 2.67 -9.96
N THR A 78 5.82 1.98 -10.29
CA THR A 78 5.85 0.51 -10.26
C THR A 78 5.77 -0.02 -8.83
N ALA A 79 6.40 0.66 -7.87
CA ALA A 79 6.30 0.30 -6.47
C ALA A 79 4.89 0.52 -5.90
N LEU A 80 4.22 1.61 -6.28
CA LEU A 80 2.85 1.90 -5.84
C LEU A 80 1.83 0.91 -6.41
N ASN A 81 1.98 0.47 -7.66
CA ASN A 81 1.14 -0.57 -8.26
C ASN A 81 1.28 -1.94 -7.58
N ARG A 82 2.35 -2.16 -6.81
CA ARG A 82 2.61 -3.39 -6.05
C ARG A 82 2.27 -3.26 -4.57
N LEU A 83 2.03 -2.03 -4.09
CA LEU A 83 1.84 -1.77 -2.67
C LEU A 83 0.42 -2.20 -2.25
N PRO A 84 0.27 -3.04 -1.20
CA PRO A 84 -1.05 -3.49 -0.78
C PRO A 84 -1.90 -2.34 -0.20
N PHE A 85 -3.21 -2.38 -0.42
CA PHE A 85 -4.19 -1.44 0.13
C PHE A 85 -4.86 -2.02 1.39
N PRO A 86 -5.17 -1.21 2.43
CA PRO A 86 -5.61 -1.70 3.74
C PRO A 86 -7.08 -2.14 3.77
N THR A 87 -7.86 -1.75 2.78
CA THR A 87 -9.19 -2.28 2.51
C THR A 87 -9.05 -3.43 1.52
N PRO A 88 -9.88 -4.48 1.56
CA PRO A 88 -9.99 -5.38 0.42
C PRO A 88 -10.48 -4.56 -0.79
N GLU A 89 -9.53 -4.16 -1.62
CA GLU A 89 -9.59 -3.86 -3.05
C GLU A 89 -10.48 -2.72 -3.60
N LEU A 90 -10.99 -1.74 -2.82
CA LEU A 90 -11.78 -0.62 -3.39
C LEU A 90 -11.64 0.75 -2.68
N THR A 91 -11.69 1.85 -3.46
CA THR A 91 -11.77 3.26 -3.01
C THR A 91 -13.20 3.81 -3.13
N PHE A 92 -13.50 4.99 -2.55
CA PHE A 92 -14.81 5.63 -2.74
C PHE A 92 -15.11 5.98 -4.21
N GLY A 93 -14.10 6.33 -5.01
CA GLY A 93 -14.26 6.53 -6.45
C GLY A 93 -14.61 5.23 -7.17
N ASP A 94 -13.94 4.13 -6.82
CA ASP A 94 -14.28 2.80 -7.33
C ASP A 94 -15.69 2.38 -6.88
N VAL A 95 -16.07 2.70 -5.65
CA VAL A 95 -17.42 2.42 -5.11
C VAL A 95 -18.47 3.30 -5.78
N PHE A 96 -18.19 4.57 -6.09
CA PHE A 96 -19.07 5.44 -6.86
C PHE A 96 -19.23 4.93 -8.29
N GLU A 97 -18.14 4.56 -8.96
CA GLU A 97 -18.15 4.00 -10.32
C GLU A 97 -18.87 2.65 -10.36
N LEU A 98 -18.57 1.75 -9.42
CA LEU A 98 -19.27 0.48 -9.21
C LEU A 98 -20.70 0.66 -8.71
N SER A 99 -21.13 1.84 -8.25
CA SER A 99 -22.52 2.09 -7.87
C SER A 99 -23.37 2.61 -9.02
N LYS A 100 -22.79 2.98 -10.18
CA LYS A 100 -23.51 3.50 -11.37
C LYS A 100 -24.25 2.42 -12.17
N GLY A 101 -23.93 1.14 -12.00
CA GLY A 101 -24.63 0.04 -12.66
C GLY A 101 -26.08 -0.14 -12.19
N ARG A 102 -26.83 -1.02 -12.88
CA ARG A 102 -28.31 -1.11 -12.80
C ARG A 102 -28.85 -2.35 -12.09
N THR A 103 -28.01 -3.17 -11.46
CA THR A 103 -28.46 -4.39 -10.77
C THR A 103 -28.77 -4.12 -9.30
N ALA A 104 -29.51 -5.03 -8.66
CA ALA A 104 -29.86 -4.92 -7.23
C ALA A 104 -28.64 -4.81 -6.30
N ALA A 105 -27.48 -5.39 -6.68
CA ALA A 105 -26.24 -5.26 -5.92
C ALA A 105 -25.67 -3.83 -5.95
N HIS A 106 -25.78 -3.16 -7.10
CA HIS A 106 -25.33 -1.76 -7.27
C HIS A 106 -26.22 -0.81 -6.47
N ALA A 107 -27.53 -1.08 -6.41
CA ALA A 107 -28.47 -0.30 -5.59
C ALA A 107 -28.15 -0.37 -4.08
N LYS A 108 -27.79 -1.57 -3.58
CA LYS A 108 -27.36 -1.75 -2.18
C LYS A 108 -26.07 -0.99 -1.87
N LEU A 109 -25.09 -1.03 -2.78
CA LEU A 109 -23.83 -0.29 -2.63
C LEU A 109 -24.06 1.23 -2.62
N ARG A 110 -24.94 1.72 -3.50
CA ARG A 110 -25.33 3.14 -3.55
C ARG A 110 -25.99 3.59 -2.24
N ALA A 111 -26.90 2.80 -1.68
CA ALA A 111 -27.55 3.10 -0.40
C ALA A 111 -26.54 3.14 0.77
N GLN A 112 -25.56 2.25 0.79
CA GLN A 112 -24.48 2.27 1.80
C GLN A 112 -23.61 3.52 1.68
N VAL A 113 -23.29 3.94 0.45
CA VAL A 113 -22.54 5.19 0.22
C VAL A 113 -23.36 6.40 0.65
N GLN A 114 -24.64 6.47 0.27
CA GLN A 114 -25.51 7.60 0.61
C GLN A 114 -25.68 7.75 2.14
N ALA A 115 -25.83 6.65 2.86
CA ALA A 115 -25.84 6.67 4.33
C ALA A 115 -24.53 7.17 4.96
N LEU A 116 -23.40 7.05 4.26
CA LEU A 116 -22.09 7.53 4.71
C LEU A 116 -21.80 8.98 4.27
N THR A 117 -22.45 9.48 3.22
CA THR A 117 -22.20 10.80 2.63
C THR A 117 -23.28 11.85 2.90
N GLY A 118 -24.44 11.42 3.42
CA GLY A 118 -25.63 12.27 3.60
C GLY A 118 -26.65 12.08 2.49
#